data_AF-A0A496A8U3-F1
#
_entry.id   AF-A0A496A8U3-F1
#
_cell.length_a   1.000
_cell.length_b   1.000
_cell.length_c   1.000
_cell.angle_alpha   90.00
_cell.angle_beta   90.00
_cell.angle_gamma   90.00
#
_symmetry.space_group_name_H-M   'P 1'
#
loop_
_entity.id
_entity.type
_entity.pdbx_description
1 polymer ?
#
loop_
_entity_poly.entity_id
_entity_poly.type
_entity_poly.pdbx_seq_one_letter_code
_entity_poly.pdbx_strand_id
1 'polypeptide(L)'
;MQESSVIQHFLQQGIEQGIEQGARQMSIESTLTILAERFPDADITPVKPILEAIEDLDRLKQLNLTASIAESFLAFRDRLET
;
A
#
# COMPACT_ATOMS: atom_id res chain seq x y z
N MET A 1 -20.16 -22.02 -27.32
CA MET A 1 -19.98 -20.56 -27.23
C MET A 1 -19.96 -20.03 -25.78
N GLN A 2 -20.56 -20.70 -24.79
CA GLN A 2 -20.58 -20.21 -23.40
C GLN A 2 -19.24 -20.35 -22.67
N GLU A 3 -18.44 -21.38 -22.98
CA GLU A 3 -17.15 -21.64 -22.33
C GLU A 3 -16.12 -20.52 -22.58
N SER A 4 -16.13 -19.91 -23.76
CA SER A 4 -15.22 -18.82 -24.12
C SER A 4 -15.46 -17.54 -23.30
N SER A 5 -16.72 -17.26 -22.94
CA SER A 5 -17.07 -16.05 -22.18
C SER A 5 -16.70 -16.20 -20.70
N VAL A 6 -16.85 -17.40 -20.13
CA VAL A 6 -16.47 -17.70 -18.76
C VAL A 6 -14.95 -17.58 -18.57
N ILE A 7 -14.16 -18.16 -19.48
CA ILE A 7 -12.69 -18.08 -19.43
C ILE A 7 -12.22 -16.62 -19.56
N GLN A 8 -12.81 -15.85 -20.47
CA GLN A 8 -12.48 -14.42 -20.63
C GLN A 8 -12.77 -13.61 -19.37
N HIS A 9 -13.89 -13.87 -18.69
CA HIS A 9 -14.24 -13.21 -17.45
C HIS A 9 -13.23 -13.52 -16.33
N PHE A 10 -12.87 -14.79 -16.13
CA PHE A 10 -11.87 -15.17 -15.12
C PHE A 10 -10.48 -14.57 -15.39
N LEU A 11 -10.06 -14.51 -16.65
CA LEU A 11 -8.80 -13.87 -17.03
C LEU A 11 -8.83 -12.37 -16.75
N GLN A 12 -9.93 -11.69 -17.07
CA GLN A 12 -10.09 -10.27 -16.80
C GLN A 12 -10.04 -9.98 -15.30
N GLN A 13 -10.77 -10.74 -14.49
CA GLN A 13 -10.72 -10.60 -13.03
C GLN A 13 -9.33 -10.88 -12.46
N GLY A 14 -8.62 -11.88 -12.98
CA GLY A 14 -7.24 -12.18 -12.56
C GLY A 14 -6.26 -11.05 -12.88
N ILE A 15 -6.42 -10.39 -14.02
CA ILE A 15 -5.61 -9.22 -14.40
C ILE A 15 -5.92 -8.04 -13.48
N GLU A 16 -7.21 -7.74 -13.24
CA GLU A 16 -7.63 -6.64 -12.36
C GLU A 16 -7.09 -6.83 -10.94
N GLN A 17 -7.22 -8.04 -10.38
CA GLN A 17 -6.66 -8.38 -9.07
C GLN A 17 -5.14 -8.28 -9.04
N GLY A 18 -4.46 -8.71 -10.10
CA GLY A 18 -3.00 -8.61 -10.21
C GLY A 18 -2.50 -7.16 -10.23
N ILE A 19 -3.19 -6.28 -10.97
CA ILE A 19 -2.89 -4.85 -11.01
C ILE A 19 -3.11 -4.21 -9.65
N GLU A 20 -4.22 -4.53 -8.98
CA GLU A 20 -4.54 -4.00 -7.66
C GLU A 20 -3.51 -4.43 -6.61
N GLN A 21 -3.14 -5.71 -6.58
CA GLN A 21 -2.09 -6.22 -5.68
C GLN A 21 -0.74 -5.57 -5.95
N GLY A 22 -0.38 -5.37 -7.22
CA GLY A 22 0.86 -4.67 -7.59
C GLY A 22 0.87 -3.21 -7.12
N ALA A 23 -0.25 -2.49 -7.30
CA ALA A 23 -0.39 -1.11 -6.83
C ALA A 23 -0.33 -1.02 -5.30
N ARG A 24 -0.91 -1.98 -4.59
CA ARG A 24 -0.81 -2.07 -3.12
C ARG A 24 0.63 -2.26 -2.68
N GLN A 25 1.33 -3.27 -3.23
CA GLN A 25 2.72 -3.56 -2.87
C GLN A 25 3.63 -2.35 -3.13
N MET A 26 3.48 -1.71 -4.29
CA MET A 26 4.24 -0.51 -4.64
C MET A 26 3.97 0.66 -3.68
N SER A 27 2.73 0.84 -3.23
CA SER A 27 2.37 1.89 -2.28
C SER A 27 3.00 1.64 -0.90
N ILE A 28 3.03 0.38 -0.44
CA ILE A 28 3.67 -0.03 0.81
C ILE A 28 5.19 0.24 0.74
N GLU A 29 5.85 -0.25 -0.31
CA GLU A 29 7.30 -0.10 -0.50
C GLU A 29 7.72 1.37 -0.61
N SER A 30 6.95 2.16 -1.36
CA SER A 30 7.21 3.60 -1.49
C SER A 30 7.07 4.31 -0.15
N THR A 31 6.06 3.94 0.65
CA THR A 31 5.85 4.52 1.98
C THR A 31 7.02 4.21 2.91
N LEU A 32 7.46 2.94 2.96
CA LEU A 32 8.60 2.54 3.79
C LEU A 32 9.90 3.22 3.36
N THR A 33 10.13 3.35 2.05
CA THR A 33 11.30 4.07 1.50
C THR A 33 11.32 5.52 1.97
N ILE A 34 10.20 6.23 1.84
CA ILE A 34 10.08 7.63 2.27
C ILE A 34 10.32 7.75 3.77
N LEU A 35 9.77 6.85 4.59
CA LEU A 35 9.98 6.88 6.04
C LEU A 35 11.44 6.64 6.40
N ALA A 36 12.11 5.69 5.75
CA ALA A 36 13.53 5.41 5.97
C ALA A 36 14.42 6.62 5.61
N GLU A 37 14.10 7.31 4.52
CA GLU A 37 14.86 8.48 4.07
C GLU A 37 14.64 9.72 4.95
N ARG A 38 13.39 9.98 5.35
CA ARG A 38 13.03 11.18 6.12
C ARG A 38 13.34 11.03 7.61
N PHE A 39 13.29 9.81 8.13
CA PHE A 39 13.43 9.51 9.55
C PHE A 39 14.46 8.38 9.77
N PRO A 40 15.75 8.61 9.47
CA PRO A 40 16.77 7.55 9.48
C PRO A 40 17.01 6.93 10.87
N ASP A 41 16.70 7.66 11.95
CA ASP A 41 16.83 7.19 13.33
C ASP A 41 15.57 6.46 13.86
N ALA A 42 14.49 6.42 13.06
CA ALA A 42 13.23 5.80 13.47
C ALA A 42 13.23 4.28 13.21
N ASP A 43 12.67 3.51 14.14
CA ASP A 43 12.38 2.09 13.89
C ASP A 43 11.11 1.95 13.05
N ILE A 44 11.31 1.76 11.74
CA ILE A 44 10.23 1.55 10.77
C ILE A 44 9.79 0.08 10.64
N THR A 45 10.49 -0.85 11.31
CA THR A 45 10.20 -2.29 11.23
C THR A 45 8.74 -2.63 11.55
N PRO A 46 8.11 -2.03 12.58
CA PRO A 46 6.71 -2.33 12.91
C PRO A 46 5.69 -1.79 11.90
N VAL A 47 6.06 -0.85 11.02
CA VAL A 47 5.13 -0.19 10.10
C VAL A 47 4.70 -1.12 8.98
N LYS A 48 5.63 -1.93 8.45
CA LYS A 48 5.37 -2.82 7.32
C LYS A 48 4.17 -3.75 7.52
N PRO A 49 4.09 -4.57 8.60
CA PRO A 49 2.95 -5.47 8.79
C PRO A 49 1.61 -4.73 8.95
N ILE A 50 1.63 -3.49 9.48
CA ILE A 50 0.43 -2.67 9.60
C ILE A 50 -0.05 -2.22 8.23
N LEU A 51 0.86 -1.75 7.36
CA LEU A 51 0.53 -1.37 5.98
C LEU A 51 0.05 -2.58 5.16
N GLU A 52 0.66 -3.76 5.34
CA GLU A 52 0.26 -4.99 4.65
C GLU A 52 -1.17 -5.42 4.99
N ALA A 53 -1.64 -5.13 6.21
CA ALA A 53 -3.00 -5.41 6.67
C ALA A 53 -4.07 -4.45 6.10
N ILE A 54 -3.67 -3.35 5.43
CA ILE A 54 -4.62 -2.40 4.83
C ILE A 54 -5.00 -2.86 3.43
N GLU A 55 -6.20 -3.41 3.27
CA GLU A 55 -6.70 -3.84 1.96
C GLU A 55 -6.99 -2.66 1.01
N ASP A 56 -7.44 -1.52 1.58
CA ASP A 56 -7.80 -0.32 0.82
C ASP A 56 -6.57 0.36 0.18
N LEU A 57 -6.48 0.26 -1.15
CA LEU A 57 -5.41 0.88 -1.93
C LEU A 57 -5.41 2.41 -1.82
N ASP A 58 -6.57 3.06 -1.75
CA ASP A 58 -6.63 4.51 -1.63
C ASP A 58 -6.16 4.98 -0.25
N ARG A 59 -6.45 4.20 0.80
CA ARG A 59 -5.85 4.42 2.12
C ARG A 59 -4.32 4.30 2.07
N LEU A 60 -3.77 3.31 1.36
CA LEU A 60 -2.32 3.17 1.18
C LEU A 60 -1.70 4.37 0.45
N LYS A 61 -2.35 4.88 -0.60
CA LYS A 61 -1.89 6.10 -1.31
C LYS A 61 -1.92 7.32 -0.40
N GLN A 62 -2.95 7.48 0.45
CA GLN A 62 -3.02 8.58 1.42
C GLN A 62 -1.91 8.48 2.47
N LEU A 63 -1.59 7.28 2.94
CA LEU A 63 -0.48 7.06 3.86
C LEU A 63 0.87 7.35 3.19
N ASN A 64 1.05 7.02 1.91
CA ASN A 64 2.25 7.38 1.16
C ASN A 64 2.45 8.91 1.07
N LEU A 65 1.38 9.65 0.76
CA LEU A 65 1.41 11.11 0.78
C LEU A 65 1.71 11.64 2.19
N THR A 66 1.07 11.06 3.21
CA THR A 66 1.29 11.41 4.62
C THR A 66 2.74 11.19 5.02
N ALA A 67 3.37 10.08 4.63
CA ALA A 67 4.77 9.81 4.90
C ALA A 67 5.70 10.86 4.27
N SER A 68 5.31 11.48 3.15
CA SER A 68 6.08 12.56 2.50
C SER A 68 5.98 13.90 3.22
N ILE A 69 4.85 14.18 3.89
CA ILE A 69 4.55 15.50 4.47
C ILE A 69 4.55 15.53 6.00
N ALA A 70 4.55 14.37 6.67
CA ALA A 70 4.48 14.29 8.13
C ALA A 70 5.64 15.05 8.79
N GLU A 71 5.36 15.78 9.86
CA GLU A 71 6.35 16.58 10.59
C GLU A 71 7.33 15.71 11.39
N SER A 72 6.92 14.48 11.73
CA SER A 72 7.73 13.49 12.44
C SER A 72 7.25 12.07 12.16
N PHE A 73 8.09 11.08 12.48
CA PHE A 73 7.70 9.68 12.44
C PHE A 73 6.51 9.38 13.37
N LEU A 74 6.45 10.01 14.54
CA LEU A 74 5.32 9.87 15.47
C LEU A 74 4.03 10.41 14.87
N ALA A 75 4.07 11.59 14.25
CA ALA A 75 2.90 12.18 13.57
C ALA A 75 2.39 11.29 12.41
N PHE A 76 3.30 10.61 11.70
CA PHE A 76 2.90 9.60 10.73
C PHE A 76 2.24 8.39 11.40
N ARG A 77 2.81 7.88 12.50
CA ARG A 77 2.26 6.74 13.24
C ARG A 77 0.85 6.99 13.78
N ASP A 78 0.59 8.18 14.31
CA ASP A 78 -0.74 8.56 14.77
C ASP A 78 -1.78 8.46 13.64
N ARG A 79 -1.38 8.82 12.40
CA ARG A 79 -2.24 8.70 11.22
C ARG A 79 -2.39 7.28 10.72
N LEU A 80 -1.38 6.44 10.90
CA LEU A 80 -1.39 5.03 10.54
C LEU A 80 -2.34 4.21 11.43
N GLU A 81 -2.44 4.56 12.72
CA GLU A 81 -3.24 3.88 13.73
C GLU A 81 -4.72 4.34 13.78
N THR A 82 -5.09 5.35 12.99
CA THR A 82 -6.48 5.85 12.84
C THR A 82 -7.24 5.08 11.76
#